data_AF-D8JVZ1-F1
#
_entry.id   AF-D8JVZ1-F1
#
_cell.length_a   1.000
_cell.length_b   1.000
_cell.length_c   1.000
_cell.angle_alpha   90.00
_cell.angle_beta   90.00
_cell.angle_gamma   90.00
#
_symmetry.space_group_name_H-M   'P 1'
#
loop_
_entity.id
_entity.type
_entity.pdbx_description
1 polymer ?
#
loop_
_entity_poly.entity_id
_entity_poly.type
_entity_poly.pdbx_seq_one_letter_code
_entity_poly.pdbx_strand_id
1 'polypeptide(L)'
;MLGALLKSSEPVKPRRATPSASGTADGFARFEALVCEFHWTALQIGGIASCLNASLASRRSWMLRACNNLVPVESPIVKIALRSWQDIGLPRELAAAVARAYFDLADAKKLTMPLLDSAGLFAGPQIPLAKLEQIAVVWRKLAEDCRDAVLNLEPETRWRLNGAYTGNALVLSRLLKEAITGSQTCINQQGEVALPILPQRRQSPRFSTPQPCKIFSQAGAFSAFVRDTSRNDLNVDCDQEFRLKDAVVVILRNGRKVPGLIVWSKNGKAGVRFDCPLADNDPLISG
;
A
#
# COMPACT_ATOMS: atom_id res chain seq x y z
N MET A 1 63.46 27.30 -15.64
CA MET A 1 63.13 25.94 -16.11
C MET A 1 63.03 25.05 -14.86
N LEU A 2 61.90 25.00 -14.14
CA LEU A 2 60.65 24.26 -14.42
C LEU A 2 60.89 22.76 -14.63
N GLY A 3 60.56 21.96 -13.61
CA GLY A 3 60.64 20.50 -13.65
C GLY A 3 60.18 19.83 -12.34
N ALA A 4 59.11 20.32 -11.73
CA ALA A 4 58.42 19.63 -10.65
C ALA A 4 56.92 19.82 -10.85
N LEU A 5 56.18 18.73 -11.07
CA LEU A 5 54.78 18.50 -10.67
C LEU A 5 54.19 17.27 -11.37
N LEU A 6 53.26 16.61 -10.66
CA LEU A 6 52.25 15.63 -11.09
C LEU A 6 52.53 14.17 -10.68
N LYS A 7 52.32 13.88 -9.38
CA LYS A 7 51.66 12.64 -8.95
C LYS A 7 50.21 12.96 -8.67
N SER A 8 49.31 12.49 -9.54
CA SER A 8 47.86 12.59 -9.38
C SER A 8 47.40 11.72 -8.22
N SER A 9 46.87 12.35 -7.17
CA SER A 9 46.11 11.70 -6.11
C SER A 9 44.72 11.32 -6.61
N GLU A 10 44.37 10.03 -6.55
CA GLU A 10 43.02 9.53 -6.81
C GLU A 10 42.01 10.12 -5.82
N PRO A 11 40.74 10.36 -6.22
CA PRO A 11 39.73 10.88 -5.33
C PRO A 11 39.27 9.79 -4.35
N VAL A 12 39.42 10.07 -3.05
CA VAL A 12 38.86 9.27 -1.97
C VAL A 12 37.33 9.23 -2.12
N LYS A 13 36.77 8.04 -2.41
CA LYS A 13 35.32 7.81 -2.38
C LYS A 13 34.80 8.15 -0.98
N PRO A 14 33.75 8.98 -0.84
CA PRO A 14 33.17 9.25 0.47
C PRO A 14 32.58 7.95 1.03
N ARG A 15 33.11 7.52 2.16
CA ARG A 15 32.65 6.37 2.93
C ARG A 15 31.24 6.71 3.44
N ARG A 16 30.20 6.14 2.82
CA ARG A 16 28.81 6.29 3.27
C ARG A 16 28.75 5.92 4.75
N ALA A 17 28.30 6.86 5.59
CA ALA A 17 28.10 6.63 7.00
C ALA A 17 27.16 5.43 7.20
N THR A 18 27.57 4.46 7.99
CA THR A 18 26.73 3.33 8.38
C THR A 18 25.60 3.86 9.26
N PRO A 19 24.33 3.77 8.85
CA PRO A 19 23.23 4.27 9.69
C PRO A 19 23.06 3.38 10.91
N SER A 20 22.66 3.99 12.03
CA SER A 20 22.43 3.31 13.31
C SER A 20 21.40 2.19 13.20
N ALA A 21 21.64 1.07 13.88
CA ALA A 21 20.83 -0.15 13.77
C ALA A 21 19.36 0.01 14.22
N SER A 22 19.02 1.05 15.00
CA SER A 22 17.64 1.33 15.43
C SER A 22 16.86 2.20 14.44
N GLY A 23 17.49 3.17 13.78
CA GLY A 23 16.84 4.03 12.77
C GLY A 23 16.56 3.29 11.46
N THR A 24 17.33 2.24 11.17
CA THR A 24 17.15 1.42 9.96
C THR A 24 15.88 0.57 10.01
N ALA A 25 15.60 -0.11 11.14
CA ALA A 25 14.44 -1.00 11.25
C ALA A 25 13.09 -0.27 11.12
N ASP A 26 12.98 0.93 11.69
CA ASP A 26 11.79 1.78 11.57
C ASP A 26 11.65 2.36 10.15
N GLY A 27 12.76 2.81 9.55
CA GLY A 27 12.79 3.23 8.14
C GLY A 27 12.35 2.12 7.17
N PHE A 28 12.73 0.87 7.42
CA PHE A 28 12.28 -0.29 6.64
C PHE A 28 10.77 -0.54 6.75
N ALA A 29 10.21 -0.48 7.96
CA ALA A 29 8.77 -0.69 8.16
C ALA A 29 7.95 0.42 7.49
N ARG A 30 8.38 1.67 7.60
CA ARG A 30 7.74 2.82 6.91
C ARG A 30 7.89 2.75 5.39
N PHE A 31 9.02 2.22 4.88
CA PHE A 31 9.18 1.94 3.46
C PHE A 31 8.21 0.84 2.99
N GLU A 32 8.12 -0.28 3.71
CA GLU A 32 7.15 -1.35 3.41
C GLU A 32 5.71 -0.82 3.42
N ALA A 33 5.38 0.05 4.39
CA ALA A 33 4.11 0.75 4.49
C ALA A 33 3.77 1.52 3.22
N LEU A 34 4.68 2.39 2.78
CA LEU A 34 4.54 3.20 1.59
C LEU A 34 4.30 2.31 0.36
N VAL A 35 5.08 1.24 0.21
CA VAL A 35 4.97 0.33 -0.93
C VAL A 35 3.62 -0.41 -0.94
N CYS A 36 3.16 -0.93 0.21
CA CYS A 36 1.85 -1.59 0.33
C CYS A 36 0.71 -0.65 -0.09
N GLU A 37 0.68 0.54 0.49
CA GLU A 37 -0.35 1.56 0.24
C GLU A 37 -0.32 2.04 -1.22
N PHE A 38 0.87 2.26 -1.77
CA PHE A 38 1.01 2.69 -3.15
C PHE A 38 0.64 1.59 -4.15
N HIS A 39 1.05 0.35 -3.91
CA HIS A 39 0.66 -0.79 -4.75
C HIS A 39 -0.85 -1.01 -4.75
N TRP A 40 -1.50 -0.87 -3.59
CA TRP A 40 -2.96 -0.95 -3.50
C TRP A 40 -3.65 0.21 -4.24
N THR A 41 -3.14 1.43 -4.08
CA THR A 41 -3.63 2.62 -4.78
C THR A 41 -3.48 2.47 -6.30
N ALA A 42 -2.35 1.95 -6.78
CA ALA A 42 -2.10 1.68 -8.19
C ALA A 42 -3.07 0.62 -8.76
N LEU A 43 -3.39 -0.43 -7.99
CA LEU A 43 -4.39 -1.42 -8.37
C LEU A 43 -5.78 -0.78 -8.56
N GLN A 44 -6.18 0.07 -7.62
CA GLN A 44 -7.44 0.81 -7.66
C GLN A 44 -7.51 1.76 -8.86
N ILE A 45 -6.43 2.50 -9.14
CA ILE A 45 -6.32 3.39 -10.30
C ILE A 45 -6.47 2.61 -11.62
N GLY A 46 -5.79 1.47 -11.75
CA GLY A 46 -5.94 0.59 -12.92
C GLY A 46 -7.37 0.09 -13.10
N GLY A 47 -8.05 -0.24 -12.00
CA GLY A 47 -9.47 -0.62 -12.00
C GLY A 47 -10.39 0.51 -12.48
N ILE A 48 -10.25 1.71 -11.91
CA ILE A 48 -11.10 2.87 -12.29
C ILE A 48 -10.86 3.27 -13.75
N ALA A 49 -9.61 3.31 -14.21
CA ALA A 49 -9.29 3.57 -15.61
C ALA A 49 -9.94 2.54 -16.54
N SER A 50 -9.95 1.26 -16.16
CA SER A 50 -10.60 0.19 -16.92
C SER A 50 -12.13 0.32 -16.93
N CYS A 51 -12.76 0.72 -15.82
CA CYS A 51 -14.20 1.02 -15.76
C CYS A 51 -14.57 2.18 -16.70
N LEU A 52 -13.75 3.24 -16.74
CA LEU A 52 -13.94 4.37 -17.65
C LEU A 52 -13.80 3.93 -19.12
N ASN A 53 -12.82 3.08 -19.42
CA ASN A 53 -12.67 2.47 -20.75
C ASN A 53 -13.90 1.66 -21.16
N ALA A 54 -14.44 0.85 -20.23
CA ALA A 54 -15.62 0.03 -20.48
C ALA A 54 -16.87 0.87 -20.71
N SER A 55 -17.02 1.94 -19.92
CA SER A 55 -18.11 2.90 -20.06
C SER A 55 -18.07 3.61 -21.42
N LEU A 56 -16.88 3.99 -21.89
CA LEU A 56 -16.69 4.60 -23.21
C LEU A 56 -17.01 3.63 -24.35
N ALA A 57 -16.48 2.41 -24.30
CA ALA A 57 -16.66 1.44 -25.38
C ALA A 57 -18.11 0.96 -25.52
N SER A 58 -18.79 0.77 -24.37
CA SER A 58 -20.19 0.35 -24.36
C SER A 58 -21.18 1.51 -24.47
N ARG A 59 -20.72 2.75 -24.34
CA ARG A 59 -21.54 3.97 -24.17
C ARG A 59 -22.55 3.85 -23.02
N ARG A 60 -22.18 3.13 -21.95
CA ARG A 60 -23.03 2.89 -20.77
C ARG A 60 -22.37 3.46 -19.53
N SER A 61 -22.98 4.49 -18.95
CA SER A 61 -22.49 5.16 -17.74
C SER A 61 -22.61 4.31 -16.47
N TRP A 62 -23.47 3.29 -16.45
CA TRP A 62 -23.67 2.46 -15.26
C TRP A 62 -22.47 1.57 -14.91
N MET A 63 -21.55 1.32 -15.86
CA MET A 63 -20.29 0.62 -15.59
C MET A 63 -19.38 1.38 -14.60
N LEU A 64 -19.64 2.67 -14.38
CA LEU A 64 -18.96 3.47 -13.37
C LEU A 64 -19.39 3.16 -11.94
N ARG A 65 -20.52 2.47 -11.73
CA ARG A 65 -20.99 2.12 -10.37
C ARG A 65 -19.96 1.31 -9.60
N ALA A 66 -19.23 0.43 -10.28
CA ALA A 66 -18.20 -0.38 -9.65
C ALA A 66 -16.99 0.45 -9.20
N CYS A 67 -16.77 1.66 -9.76
CA CYS A 67 -15.72 2.57 -9.32
C CYS A 67 -15.91 3.02 -7.87
N ASN A 68 -17.14 3.10 -7.35
CA ASN A 68 -17.39 3.57 -5.97
C ASN A 68 -16.63 2.75 -4.93
N ASN A 69 -16.54 1.43 -5.12
CA ASN A 69 -15.80 0.54 -4.22
C ASN A 69 -14.28 0.58 -4.45
N LEU A 70 -13.83 1.23 -5.52
CA LEU A 70 -12.43 1.31 -5.91
C LEU A 70 -11.82 2.66 -5.59
N VAL A 71 -12.60 3.70 -5.29
CA VAL A 71 -12.06 5.05 -5.04
C VAL A 71 -11.01 4.99 -3.91
N PRO A 72 -9.74 5.34 -4.19
CA PRO A 72 -8.72 5.31 -3.15
C PRO A 72 -9.05 6.29 -2.02
N VAL A 73 -8.90 5.84 -0.78
CA VAL A 73 -8.96 6.69 0.41
C VAL A 73 -7.60 7.36 0.59
N GLU A 74 -7.59 8.61 1.08
CA GLU A 74 -6.33 9.26 1.40
C GLU A 74 -5.59 8.48 2.50
N SER A 75 -4.31 8.23 2.28
CA SER A 75 -3.46 7.46 3.21
C SER A 75 -2.52 8.40 3.96
N PRO A 76 -2.74 8.64 5.27
CA PRO A 76 -1.82 9.44 6.09
C PRO A 76 -0.39 8.87 6.09
N ILE A 77 -0.27 7.55 5.98
CA ILE A 77 1.00 6.80 5.94
C ILE A 77 1.88 7.31 4.80
N VAL A 78 1.32 7.38 3.59
CA VAL A 78 2.03 7.85 2.39
C VAL A 78 2.50 9.28 2.59
N LYS A 79 1.61 10.16 3.08
CA LYS A 79 1.93 11.58 3.29
C LYS A 79 3.08 11.76 4.27
N ILE A 80 3.10 10.98 5.35
CA ILE A 80 4.18 11.01 6.35
C ILE A 80 5.46 10.46 5.73
N ALA A 81 5.42 9.28 5.11
CA ALA A 81 6.58 8.62 4.51
C ALA A 81 7.26 9.47 3.42
N LEU A 82 6.48 10.20 2.61
CA LEU A 82 7.03 11.08 1.57
C LEU A 82 7.63 12.37 2.15
N ARG A 83 7.18 12.85 3.31
CA ARG A 83 7.80 13.99 4.01
C ARG A 83 9.15 13.61 4.62
N SER A 84 9.28 12.38 5.09
CA SER A 84 10.51 11.80 5.65
C SER A 84 11.18 10.82 4.68
N TRP A 85 11.15 11.11 3.38
CA TRP A 85 11.62 10.19 2.33
C TRP A 85 13.09 9.78 2.49
N GLN A 86 13.92 10.64 3.08
CA GLN A 86 15.33 10.38 3.37
C GLN A 86 15.50 9.30 4.45
N ASP A 87 14.62 9.32 5.47
CA ASP A 87 14.68 8.41 6.61
C ASP A 87 14.29 6.98 6.22
N ILE A 88 13.42 6.84 5.22
CA ILE A 88 13.08 5.54 4.60
C ILE A 88 14.03 5.16 3.45
N GLY A 89 15.05 5.98 3.19
CA GLY A 89 16.06 5.75 2.17
C GLY A 89 15.53 5.71 0.74
N LEU A 90 14.46 6.44 0.42
CA LEU A 90 13.90 6.50 -0.93
C LEU A 90 14.72 7.49 -1.79
N PRO A 91 14.94 7.26 -3.10
CA PRO A 91 15.53 8.28 -3.96
C PRO A 91 14.61 9.50 -4.11
N ARG A 92 15.17 10.72 -4.17
CA ARG A 92 14.40 11.98 -4.27
C ARG A 92 13.41 11.99 -5.44
N GLU A 93 13.89 11.59 -6.62
CA GLU A 93 13.06 11.56 -7.84
C GLU A 93 11.90 10.57 -7.72
N LEU A 94 12.14 9.44 -7.06
CA LEU A 94 11.10 8.44 -6.83
C LEU A 94 10.07 8.92 -5.81
N ALA A 95 10.52 9.55 -4.72
CA ALA A 95 9.63 10.20 -3.76
C ALA A 95 8.76 11.27 -4.44
N ALA A 96 9.35 12.08 -5.31
CA ALA A 96 8.64 13.10 -6.08
C ALA A 96 7.62 12.50 -7.06
N ALA A 97 7.97 11.40 -7.74
CA ALA A 97 7.06 10.69 -8.63
C ALA A 97 5.83 10.12 -7.89
N VAL A 98 6.05 9.46 -6.74
CA VAL A 98 4.95 8.95 -5.91
C VAL A 98 4.10 10.11 -5.36
N ALA A 99 4.72 11.19 -4.89
CA ALA A 99 4.01 12.38 -4.42
C ALA A 99 3.13 13.01 -5.51
N ARG A 100 3.66 13.11 -6.74
CA ARG A 100 2.92 13.62 -7.90
C ARG A 100 1.72 12.74 -8.22
N ALA A 101 1.88 11.41 -8.24
CA ALA A 101 0.76 10.49 -8.46
C ALA A 101 -0.38 10.69 -7.45
N TYR A 102 -0.08 10.90 -6.17
CA TYR A 102 -1.11 11.19 -5.15
C TYR A 102 -1.75 12.58 -5.31
N PHE A 103 -0.98 13.58 -5.75
CA PHE A 103 -1.51 14.89 -6.07
C PHE A 103 -2.50 14.82 -7.25
N ASP A 104 -2.08 14.18 -8.34
CA ASP A 104 -2.89 14.01 -9.55
C ASP A 104 -4.13 13.12 -9.29
N LEU A 105 -4.01 12.13 -8.40
CA LEU A 105 -5.14 11.33 -7.93
C LEU A 105 -6.20 12.19 -7.22
N ALA A 106 -5.79 13.17 -6.40
CA ALA A 106 -6.74 14.05 -5.73
C ALA A 106 -7.55 14.87 -6.75
N ASP A 107 -6.91 15.36 -7.81
CA ASP A 107 -7.58 16.10 -8.87
C ASP A 107 -8.45 15.20 -9.77
N ALA A 108 -7.97 14.00 -10.11
CA ALA A 108 -8.77 13.01 -10.83
C ALA A 108 -10.04 12.62 -10.06
N LYS A 109 -9.95 12.48 -8.72
CA LYS A 109 -11.09 12.22 -7.85
C LYS A 109 -12.11 13.37 -7.89
N LYS A 110 -11.67 14.64 -7.81
CA LYS A 110 -12.57 15.81 -7.89
C LYS A 110 -13.39 15.82 -9.19
N LEU A 111 -12.79 15.41 -10.31
CA LEU A 111 -13.48 15.33 -11.60
C LEU A 111 -14.48 14.16 -11.68
N THR A 112 -14.18 13.06 -11.00
CA THR A 112 -14.87 11.78 -11.17
C THR A 112 -15.99 11.56 -10.17
N MET A 113 -15.81 11.98 -8.91
CA MET A 113 -16.80 11.78 -7.84
C MET A 113 -18.21 12.28 -8.20
N PRO A 114 -18.39 13.49 -8.77
CA PRO A 114 -19.74 13.95 -9.15
C PRO A 114 -20.42 13.05 -10.19
N LEU A 115 -19.64 12.35 -11.02
CA LEU A 115 -20.16 11.38 -11.99
C LEU A 115 -20.54 10.06 -11.32
N LEU A 116 -19.77 9.60 -10.33
CA LEU A 116 -20.07 8.36 -9.62
C LEU A 116 -21.32 8.51 -8.76
N ASP A 117 -21.47 9.66 -8.09
CA ASP A 117 -22.66 9.98 -7.27
C ASP A 117 -23.93 10.02 -8.13
N SER A 118 -23.82 10.46 -9.39
CA SER A 118 -24.94 10.51 -10.32
C SER A 118 -25.19 9.21 -11.09
N ALA A 119 -24.20 8.32 -11.21
CA ALA A 119 -24.33 7.02 -11.89
C ALA A 119 -25.15 5.97 -11.12
N GLY A 120 -25.46 6.21 -9.84
CA GLY A 120 -26.20 5.30 -8.96
C GLY A 120 -27.70 5.14 -9.28
N LEU A 121 -28.30 6.06 -10.04
CA LEU A 121 -29.71 5.99 -10.41
C LEU A 121 -29.87 5.09 -11.66
N PHE A 122 -30.82 4.15 -11.66
CA PHE A 122 -31.10 3.24 -12.79
C PHE A 122 -31.45 3.97 -14.10
N ALA A 123 -31.77 5.27 -14.00
CA ALA A 123 -31.92 6.21 -15.11
C ALA A 123 -31.04 7.46 -14.87
N GLY A 124 -29.77 7.26 -14.50
CA GLY A 124 -28.84 8.35 -14.19
C GLY A 124 -28.68 9.35 -15.35
N PRO A 125 -28.35 10.62 -15.06
CA PRO A 125 -28.20 11.65 -16.08
C PRO A 125 -27.24 11.20 -17.18
N GLN A 126 -27.57 11.50 -18.43
CA GLN A 126 -26.67 11.24 -19.56
C GLN A 126 -25.37 12.01 -19.33
N ILE A 127 -24.32 11.30 -18.93
CA ILE A 127 -22.97 11.88 -18.86
C ILE A 127 -22.59 12.19 -20.31
N PRO A 128 -22.31 13.46 -20.67
CA PRO A 128 -21.89 13.78 -22.02
C PRO A 128 -20.65 12.97 -22.40
N LEU A 129 -20.65 12.34 -23.58
CA LEU A 129 -19.55 11.47 -24.03
C LEU A 129 -18.20 12.19 -23.95
N ALA A 130 -18.14 13.45 -24.40
CA ALA A 130 -16.93 14.28 -24.34
C ALA A 130 -16.38 14.46 -22.91
N LYS A 131 -17.27 14.57 -21.91
CA LYS A 131 -16.87 14.68 -20.50
C LYS A 131 -16.31 13.35 -19.99
N LEU A 132 -16.91 12.23 -20.39
CA LEU A 132 -16.41 10.90 -20.04
C LEU A 132 -15.05 10.62 -20.70
N GLU A 133 -14.85 11.04 -21.95
CA GLU A 133 -13.58 10.95 -22.68
C GLU A 133 -12.49 11.77 -21.97
N GLN A 134 -12.79 13.01 -21.60
CA GLN A 134 -11.86 13.87 -20.87
C GLN A 134 -11.40 13.23 -19.56
N ILE A 135 -12.34 12.68 -18.77
CA ILE A 135 -12.02 12.05 -17.49
C ILE A 135 -11.24 10.74 -17.70
N ALA A 136 -11.61 9.94 -18.70
CA ALA A 136 -10.85 8.73 -19.03
C ALA A 136 -9.39 9.05 -19.40
N VAL A 137 -9.13 10.14 -20.13
CA VAL A 137 -7.77 10.59 -20.45
C VAL A 137 -6.98 10.91 -19.16
N VAL A 138 -7.59 11.62 -18.20
CA VAL A 138 -6.96 11.93 -16.91
C VAL A 138 -6.59 10.64 -16.15
N TRP A 139 -7.50 9.67 -16.07
CA TRP A 139 -7.22 8.40 -15.37
C TRP A 139 -6.22 7.50 -16.09
N ARG A 140 -6.20 7.50 -17.43
CA ARG A 140 -5.16 6.79 -18.20
C ARG A 140 -3.79 7.42 -17.98
N LYS A 141 -3.71 8.75 -17.91
CA LYS A 141 -2.46 9.44 -17.59
C LYS A 141 -1.99 9.12 -16.18
N LEU A 142 -2.90 9.17 -15.20
CA LEU A 142 -2.58 8.77 -13.83
C LEU A 142 -2.14 7.29 -13.74
N ALA A 143 -2.75 6.39 -14.51
CA ALA A 143 -2.33 5.00 -14.59
C ALA A 143 -0.92 4.84 -15.18
N GLU A 144 -0.54 5.68 -16.15
CA GLU A 144 0.82 5.76 -16.67
C GLU A 144 1.82 6.22 -15.61
N ASP A 145 1.53 7.32 -14.92
CA ASP A 145 2.41 7.85 -13.88
C ASP A 145 2.58 6.84 -12.73
N CYS A 146 1.51 6.15 -12.33
CA CYS A 146 1.58 5.05 -11.37
C CYS A 146 2.39 3.85 -11.89
N ARG A 147 2.26 3.48 -13.16
CA ARG A 147 3.01 2.36 -13.76
C ARG A 147 4.51 2.64 -13.67
N ASP A 148 4.90 3.84 -14.07
CA ASP A 148 6.31 4.23 -14.11
C ASP A 148 6.88 4.33 -12.68
N ALA A 149 6.11 4.86 -11.72
CA ALA A 149 6.49 4.87 -10.31
C ALA A 149 6.59 3.45 -9.70
N VAL A 150 5.68 2.53 -10.05
CA VAL A 150 5.76 1.11 -9.62
C VAL A 150 7.02 0.45 -10.17
N LEU A 151 7.33 0.66 -11.45
CA LEU A 151 8.54 0.12 -12.08
C LEU A 151 9.82 0.70 -11.46
N ASN A 152 9.81 1.98 -11.08
CA ASN A 152 10.94 2.61 -10.41
C ASN A 152 11.08 2.22 -8.93
N LEU A 153 9.97 1.86 -8.26
CA LEU A 153 9.99 1.28 -6.91
C LEU A 153 10.50 -0.15 -6.88
N GLU A 154 10.28 -0.91 -7.95
CA GLU A 154 10.59 -2.33 -8.00
C GLU A 154 12.06 -2.64 -7.59
N PRO A 155 13.10 -1.97 -8.12
CA PRO A 155 14.48 -2.20 -7.69
C PRO A 155 14.68 -1.96 -6.19
N GLU A 156 14.07 -0.92 -5.62
CA GLU A 156 14.16 -0.62 -4.18
C GLU A 156 13.48 -1.70 -3.35
N THR A 157 12.34 -2.24 -3.82
CA THR A 157 11.65 -3.33 -3.12
C THR A 157 12.40 -4.65 -3.19
N ARG A 158 13.04 -4.96 -4.33
CA ARG A 158 13.77 -6.23 -4.55
C ARG A 158 14.88 -6.44 -3.53
N TRP A 159 15.60 -5.38 -3.18
CA TRP A 159 16.74 -5.47 -2.24
C TRP A 159 16.34 -5.40 -0.77
N ARG A 160 15.13 -4.93 -0.46
CA ARG A 160 14.71 -4.59 0.91
C ARG A 160 13.59 -5.47 1.45
N LEU A 161 12.75 -6.01 0.56
CA LEU A 161 11.51 -6.70 0.90
C LEU A 161 11.47 -8.11 0.29
N ASN A 162 10.47 -8.90 0.69
CA ASN A 162 10.21 -10.22 0.12
C ASN A 162 9.88 -10.13 -1.40
N GLY A 163 10.25 -11.14 -2.17
CA GLY A 163 10.00 -11.24 -3.62
C GLY A 163 8.51 -11.12 -4.03
N ALA A 164 7.57 -11.29 -3.10
CA ALA A 164 6.15 -10.98 -3.34
C ALA A 164 5.91 -9.52 -3.78
N TYR A 165 6.72 -8.57 -3.33
CA TYR A 165 6.62 -7.15 -3.73
C TYR A 165 7.06 -6.92 -5.17
N THR A 166 8.14 -7.57 -5.61
CA THR A 166 8.51 -7.61 -7.04
C THR A 166 7.41 -8.27 -7.87
N GLY A 167 6.78 -9.33 -7.33
CA GLY A 167 5.60 -9.94 -7.96
C GLY A 167 4.43 -8.97 -8.14
N ASN A 168 4.16 -8.09 -7.15
CA ASN A 168 3.16 -7.03 -7.29
C ASN A 168 3.50 -6.09 -8.44
N ALA A 169 4.76 -5.66 -8.59
CA ALA A 169 5.17 -4.74 -9.65
C ALA A 169 4.91 -5.32 -11.05
N LEU A 170 5.12 -6.62 -11.26
CA LEU A 170 4.80 -7.30 -12.51
C LEU A 170 3.30 -7.29 -12.82
N VAL A 171 2.46 -7.66 -11.84
CA VAL A 171 1.00 -7.67 -12.00
C VAL A 171 0.45 -6.27 -12.26
N LEU A 172 0.91 -5.29 -11.46
CA LEU A 172 0.48 -3.90 -11.56
C LEU A 172 0.91 -3.27 -12.88
N SER A 173 2.17 -3.45 -13.30
CA SER A 173 2.66 -2.88 -14.56
C SER A 173 1.87 -3.38 -15.77
N ARG A 174 1.49 -4.67 -15.77
CA ARG A 174 0.61 -5.24 -16.79
C ARG A 174 -0.78 -4.63 -16.76
N LEU A 175 -1.46 -4.62 -15.60
CA LEU A 175 -2.80 -4.05 -15.45
C LEU A 175 -2.84 -2.58 -15.91
N LEU A 176 -1.89 -1.78 -15.44
CA LEU A 176 -1.82 -0.36 -15.76
C LEU A 176 -1.55 -0.15 -17.25
N LYS A 177 -0.65 -0.94 -17.86
CA LYS A 177 -0.42 -0.91 -19.31
C LYS A 177 -1.69 -1.22 -20.09
N GLU A 178 -2.43 -2.25 -19.71
CA GLU A 178 -3.71 -2.60 -20.33
C GLU A 178 -4.71 -1.43 -20.21
N ALA A 179 -4.85 -0.84 -19.01
CA ALA A 179 -5.74 0.29 -18.76
C ALA A 179 -5.37 1.53 -19.59
N ILE A 180 -4.08 1.87 -19.69
CA ILE A 180 -3.56 2.99 -20.50
C ILE A 180 -3.96 2.83 -21.97
N THR A 181 -3.90 1.60 -22.50
CA THR A 181 -4.25 1.30 -23.90
C THR A 181 -5.76 1.24 -24.18
N GLY A 182 -6.61 1.51 -23.19
CA GLY A 182 -8.05 1.46 -23.35
C GLY A 182 -8.67 0.07 -23.09
N SER A 183 -7.91 -0.89 -22.55
CA SER A 183 -8.42 -2.22 -22.25
C SER A 183 -9.46 -2.20 -21.13
N GLN A 184 -10.26 -3.26 -21.10
CA GLN A 184 -11.38 -3.48 -20.18
C GLN A 184 -11.28 -4.86 -19.50
N THR A 185 -10.09 -5.49 -19.51
CA THR A 185 -9.90 -6.91 -19.16
C THR A 185 -10.40 -7.26 -17.75
N CYS A 186 -10.37 -6.30 -16.82
CA CYS A 186 -10.85 -6.51 -15.45
C CYS A 186 -12.33 -6.18 -15.26
N ILE A 187 -13.09 -5.88 -16.32
CA ILE A 187 -14.51 -5.55 -16.29
C ILE A 187 -15.28 -6.61 -17.07
N ASN A 188 -16.26 -7.26 -16.46
CA ASN A 188 -17.12 -8.21 -17.17
C ASN A 188 -18.27 -7.51 -17.92
N GLN A 189 -19.05 -8.29 -18.68
CA GLN A 189 -20.19 -7.76 -19.46
C GLN A 189 -21.29 -7.16 -18.57
N GLN A 190 -21.32 -7.57 -17.30
CA GLN A 190 -22.22 -7.10 -16.25
C GLN A 190 -21.65 -5.89 -15.50
N GLY A 191 -20.53 -5.31 -15.95
CA GLY A 191 -19.91 -4.12 -15.34
C GLY A 191 -19.30 -4.35 -13.96
N GLU A 192 -19.14 -5.61 -13.55
CA GLU A 192 -18.47 -5.98 -12.31
C GLU A 192 -16.95 -5.97 -12.52
N VAL A 193 -16.23 -5.59 -11.47
CA VAL A 193 -14.77 -5.47 -11.50
C VAL A 193 -14.15 -6.71 -10.87
N ALA A 194 -13.30 -7.39 -11.64
CA ALA A 194 -12.44 -8.48 -11.19
C ALA A 194 -10.96 -8.05 -11.27
N LEU A 195 -10.47 -7.41 -10.21
CA LEU A 195 -9.06 -7.01 -10.12
C LEU A 195 -8.12 -8.22 -10.00
N PRO A 196 -6.91 -8.16 -10.59
CA PRO A 196 -5.94 -9.22 -10.42
C PRO A 196 -5.48 -9.32 -8.97
N ILE A 197 -5.19 -10.54 -8.52
CA ILE A 197 -4.70 -10.80 -7.17
C ILE A 197 -3.21 -10.46 -7.10
N LEU A 198 -2.86 -9.54 -6.20
CA LEU A 198 -1.47 -9.21 -5.91
C LEU A 198 -0.81 -10.30 -5.04
N PRO A 199 0.42 -10.76 -5.36
CA PRO A 199 1.16 -11.71 -4.53
C PRO A 199 1.33 -11.26 -3.07
N GLN A 200 1.65 -9.98 -2.84
CA GLN A 200 1.52 -9.34 -1.54
C GLN A 200 0.18 -8.62 -1.42
N ARG A 201 -0.63 -9.08 -0.46
CA ARG A 201 -2.03 -8.65 -0.25
C ARG A 201 -2.23 -7.75 0.96
N ARG A 202 -1.19 -7.51 1.76
CA ARG A 202 -1.30 -6.64 2.94
C ARG A 202 -1.57 -5.21 2.50
N GLN A 203 -2.60 -4.61 3.08
CA GLN A 203 -2.98 -3.23 2.84
C GLN A 203 -2.47 -2.30 3.94
N SER A 204 -2.16 -2.82 5.14
CA SER A 204 -1.64 -2.03 6.25
C SER A 204 -0.19 -2.40 6.56
N PRO A 205 0.68 -1.42 6.88
CA PRO A 205 1.99 -1.72 7.42
C PRO A 205 1.93 -2.52 8.70
N ARG A 206 3.02 -3.24 8.93
CA ARG A 206 3.29 -3.81 10.24
C ARG A 206 4.62 -3.26 10.72
N PHE A 207 4.59 -2.73 11.92
CA PHE A 207 5.75 -2.18 12.60
C PHE A 207 6.38 -3.31 13.41
N SER A 208 7.70 -3.46 13.29
CA SER A 208 8.44 -4.45 14.07
C SER A 208 8.39 -4.02 15.54
N THR A 209 7.66 -4.77 16.36
CA THR A 209 7.42 -4.47 17.79
C THR A 209 7.83 -5.66 18.67
N PRO A 210 9.06 -6.19 18.50
CA PRO A 210 9.49 -7.42 19.15
C PRO A 210 9.49 -7.27 20.67
N GLN A 211 8.56 -7.95 21.35
CA GLN A 211 8.46 -7.91 22.80
C GLN A 211 7.78 -9.16 23.37
N PRO A 212 8.16 -9.61 24.57
CA PRO A 212 7.41 -10.64 25.27
C PRO A 212 6.00 -10.13 25.61
N CYS A 213 5.03 -11.02 25.52
CA CYS A 213 3.65 -10.77 25.91
C CYS A 213 3.03 -12.02 26.58
N LYS A 214 1.85 -11.84 27.15
CA LYS A 214 1.00 -12.94 27.62
C LYS A 214 -0.35 -12.88 26.91
N ILE A 215 -0.81 -14.02 26.40
CA ILE A 215 -2.13 -14.15 25.78
C ILE A 215 -3.04 -14.83 26.80
N PHE A 216 -4.11 -14.15 27.19
CA PHE A 216 -5.16 -14.71 28.04
C PHE A 216 -6.34 -15.10 27.16
N SER A 217 -6.78 -16.35 27.29
CA SER A 217 -7.98 -16.88 26.64
C SER A 217 -8.81 -17.67 27.65
N GLN A 218 -9.93 -18.23 27.22
CA GLN A 218 -10.70 -19.16 28.06
C GLN A 218 -9.89 -20.40 28.48
N ALA A 219 -8.92 -20.83 27.67
CA ALA A 219 -8.07 -21.98 27.96
C ALA A 219 -6.96 -21.68 28.98
N GLY A 220 -6.74 -20.41 29.34
CA GLY A 220 -5.71 -20.00 30.29
C GLY A 220 -4.81 -18.88 29.76
N ALA A 221 -3.64 -18.75 30.40
CA ALA A 221 -2.65 -17.73 30.10
C ALA A 221 -1.40 -18.36 29.48
N PHE A 222 -0.99 -17.86 28.32
CA PHE A 222 0.12 -18.41 27.54
C PHE A 222 1.20 -17.35 27.34
N SER A 223 2.45 -17.75 27.53
CA SER A 223 3.60 -16.92 27.16
C SER A 223 3.71 -16.87 25.65
N ALA A 224 3.95 -15.67 25.12
CA ALA A 224 4.08 -15.44 23.69
C ALA A 224 5.08 -14.31 23.43
N PHE A 225 5.40 -14.11 22.15
CA PHE A 225 6.28 -13.04 21.72
C PHE A 225 5.66 -12.30 20.54
N VAL A 226 5.35 -11.01 20.72
CA VAL A 226 4.92 -10.16 19.61
C VAL A 226 6.07 -10.01 18.64
N ARG A 227 5.81 -10.21 17.35
CA ARG A 227 6.77 -9.98 16.26
C ARG A 227 6.57 -8.62 15.62
N ASP A 228 5.32 -8.34 15.27
CA ASP A 228 4.93 -7.15 14.55
C ASP A 228 3.49 -6.74 14.89
N THR A 229 3.23 -5.43 14.77
CA THR A 229 1.93 -4.82 15.05
C THR A 229 1.48 -4.00 13.84
N SER A 230 0.25 -4.20 13.39
CA SER A 230 -0.44 -3.28 12.48
C SER A 230 -1.45 -2.43 13.26
N ARG A 231 -2.14 -1.52 12.57
CA ARG A 231 -3.26 -0.78 13.17
C ARG A 231 -4.37 -1.70 13.70
N ASN A 232 -4.55 -2.87 13.10
CA ASN A 232 -5.68 -3.76 13.37
C ASN A 232 -5.29 -5.10 13.98
N ASP A 233 -4.03 -5.52 13.85
CA ASP A 233 -3.63 -6.88 14.20
C ASP A 233 -2.26 -6.93 14.89
N LEU A 234 -2.09 -7.89 15.79
CA LEU A 234 -0.81 -8.37 16.31
C LEU A 234 -0.43 -9.69 15.65
N ASN A 235 0.85 -9.85 15.37
CA ASN A 235 1.45 -11.14 15.05
C ASN A 235 2.25 -11.61 16.26
N VAL A 236 1.96 -12.82 16.71
CA VAL A 236 2.59 -13.40 17.89
C VAL A 236 3.13 -14.78 17.58
N ASP A 237 4.31 -15.07 18.11
CA ASP A 237 4.81 -16.43 18.24
C ASP A 237 4.31 -16.99 19.57
N CYS A 238 3.60 -18.11 19.53
CA CYS A 238 3.05 -18.78 20.69
C CYS A 238 2.89 -20.27 20.35
N ASP A 239 3.44 -21.14 21.21
CA ASP A 239 3.37 -22.59 21.02
C ASP A 239 1.95 -23.16 21.21
N GLN A 240 1.03 -22.35 21.74
CA GLN A 240 -0.37 -22.71 21.88
C GLN A 240 -1.10 -22.64 20.53
N GLU A 241 -1.79 -23.72 20.18
CA GLU A 241 -2.76 -23.69 19.08
C GLU A 241 -4.08 -23.08 19.56
N PHE A 242 -4.50 -22.01 18.88
CA PHE A 242 -5.77 -21.33 19.14
C PHE A 242 -6.80 -21.66 18.06
N ARG A 243 -8.08 -21.66 18.42
CA ARG A 243 -9.14 -21.78 17.42
C ARG A 243 -9.41 -20.42 16.78
N LEU A 244 -9.80 -20.45 15.51
CA LEU A 244 -10.27 -19.26 14.83
C LEU A 244 -11.44 -18.64 15.59
N LYS A 245 -11.39 -17.32 15.77
CA LYS A 245 -12.33 -16.48 16.51
C LYS A 245 -12.34 -16.65 18.03
N ASP A 246 -11.33 -17.31 18.61
CA ASP A 246 -11.17 -17.28 20.06
C ASP A 246 -10.96 -15.84 20.55
N ALA A 247 -11.74 -15.44 21.55
CA ALA A 247 -11.57 -14.18 22.25
C ALA A 247 -10.36 -14.24 23.17
N VAL A 248 -9.46 -13.29 22.99
CA VAL A 248 -8.19 -13.22 23.72
C VAL A 248 -7.92 -11.80 24.21
N VAL A 249 -7.13 -11.71 25.28
CA VAL A 249 -6.55 -10.45 25.74
C VAL A 249 -5.04 -10.60 25.73
N VAL A 250 -4.36 -9.82 24.90
CA VAL A 250 -2.90 -9.78 24.85
C VAL A 250 -2.42 -8.72 25.84
N ILE A 251 -1.59 -9.10 26.80
CA ILE A 251 -0.92 -8.18 27.72
C ILE A 251 0.52 -7.99 27.24
N LEU A 252 0.82 -6.77 26.80
CA LEU A 252 2.15 -6.38 26.32
C LEU A 252 3.13 -6.15 27.48
N ARG A 253 4.42 -6.01 27.18
CA ARG A 253 5.49 -5.83 28.18
C ARG A 253 5.25 -4.64 29.11
N ASN A 254 4.64 -3.57 28.60
CA ASN A 254 4.30 -2.37 29.38
C ASN A 254 3.00 -2.50 30.20
N GLY A 255 2.39 -3.69 30.25
CA GLY A 255 1.13 -3.95 30.94
C GLY A 255 -0.13 -3.53 30.16
N ARG A 256 0.01 -2.92 28.98
CA ARG A 256 -1.13 -2.58 28.13
C ARG A 256 -1.88 -3.85 27.74
N LYS A 257 -3.19 -3.82 27.96
CA LYS A 257 -4.11 -4.88 27.58
C LYS A 257 -4.72 -4.57 26.22
N VAL A 258 -4.66 -5.52 25.31
CA VAL A 258 -5.17 -5.39 23.94
C VAL A 258 -6.15 -6.54 23.71
N PRO A 259 -7.46 -6.29 23.83
CA PRO A 259 -8.48 -7.30 23.57
C PRO A 259 -8.63 -7.52 22.05
N GLY A 260 -8.95 -8.76 21.67
CA GLY A 260 -9.08 -9.13 20.27
C GLY A 260 -9.51 -10.57 20.03
N LEU A 261 -9.47 -10.96 18.75
CA LEU A 261 -9.88 -12.27 18.25
C LEU A 261 -8.76 -12.94 17.47
N ILE A 262 -8.61 -14.24 17.62
CA ILE A 262 -7.70 -15.03 16.79
C ILE A 262 -8.23 -15.08 15.35
N VAL A 263 -7.47 -14.56 14.39
CA VAL A 263 -7.83 -14.55 12.95
C VAL A 263 -7.11 -15.60 12.13
N TRP A 264 -6.04 -16.18 12.67
CA TRP A 264 -5.40 -17.39 12.19
C TRP A 264 -4.44 -17.91 13.27
N SER A 265 -4.20 -19.22 13.29
CA SER A 265 -3.17 -19.86 14.11
C SER A 265 -2.56 -21.00 13.29
N LYS A 266 -1.24 -21.01 13.15
CA LYS A 266 -0.51 -22.03 12.37
C LYS A 266 0.97 -22.02 12.73
N ASN A 267 1.56 -23.21 12.89
CA ASN A 267 3.00 -23.42 13.06
C ASN A 267 3.63 -22.57 14.19
N GLY A 268 3.03 -22.59 15.39
CA GLY A 268 3.53 -21.84 16.55
C GLY A 268 3.39 -20.32 16.42
N LYS A 269 2.51 -19.85 15.52
CA LYS A 269 2.22 -18.43 15.31
C LYS A 269 0.72 -18.20 15.29
N ALA A 270 0.32 -17.01 15.70
CA ALA A 270 -1.06 -16.57 15.63
C ALA A 270 -1.17 -15.11 15.21
N GLY A 271 -2.26 -14.80 14.52
CA GLY A 271 -2.71 -13.43 14.29
C GLY A 271 -3.85 -13.10 15.24
N VAL A 272 -3.73 -11.99 15.96
CA VAL A 272 -4.79 -11.45 16.81
C VAL A 272 -5.30 -10.17 16.20
N ARG A 273 -6.58 -10.08 15.85
CA ARG A 273 -7.23 -8.84 15.42
C ARG A 273 -7.80 -8.10 16.62
N PHE A 274 -7.54 -6.82 16.74
CA PHE A 274 -8.08 -6.00 17.82
C PHE A 274 -9.59 -5.83 17.67
N ASP A 275 -10.28 -5.75 18.81
CA ASP A 275 -11.69 -5.35 18.84
C ASP A 275 -11.84 -3.90 18.36
N CYS A 276 -10.89 -3.04 18.74
CA CYS A 276 -10.80 -1.65 18.31
C CYS A 276 -9.44 -1.39 17.64
N PRO A 277 -9.41 -0.82 16.42
CA PRO A 277 -8.16 -0.37 15.79
C PRO A 277 -7.36 0.58 16.69
N LEU A 278 -6.04 0.52 16.59
CA LEU A 278 -5.15 1.49 17.23
C LEU A 278 -5.37 2.89 16.63
N ALA A 279 -5.12 3.92 17.45
CA ALA A 279 -5.10 5.30 16.99
C ALA A 279 -3.88 5.55 16.09
N ASP A 280 -3.97 6.49 15.15
CA ASP A 280 -2.88 6.76 14.18
C ASP A 280 -1.57 7.22 14.84
N ASN A 281 -1.65 7.78 16.05
CA ASN A 281 -0.51 8.22 16.85
C ASN A 281 -0.15 7.22 17.98
N ASP A 282 -0.61 5.97 17.87
CA ASP A 282 -0.35 4.97 18.89
C ASP A 282 1.12 4.52 18.86
N PRO A 283 1.85 4.52 20.00
CA PRO A 283 3.27 4.20 20.05
C PRO A 283 3.67 2.83 19.47
N LEU A 284 2.73 1.89 19.33
CA LEU A 284 3.00 0.59 18.69
C LEU A 284 3.11 0.68 17.16
N ILE A 285 2.60 1.76 16.56
CA ILE A 285 2.53 1.95 15.11
C ILE A 285 2.97 3.36 14.66
N SER A 286 3.31 4.25 15.58
CA SER A 286 3.67 5.65 15.31
C SER A 286 5.15 5.94 15.58
N GLY A 287 6.03 4.98 15.28
CA GLY A 287 7.48 5.12 15.45
C GLY A 287 7.99 6.48 15.01
#